data_AF-K9F7B2-F1
#
_entry.id   AF-K9F7B2-F1
#
_cell.length_a   1.000
_cell.length_b   1.000
_cell.length_c   1.000
_cell.angle_alpha   90.00
_cell.angle_beta   90.00
_cell.angle_gamma   90.00
#
_symmetry.space_group_name_H-M   'P 1'
#
loop_
_entity.id
_entity.type
_entity.pdbx_description
1 polymer ?
#
loop_
_entity_poly.entity_id
_entity_poly.type
_entity_poly.pdbx_seq_one_letter_code
_entity_poly.pdbx_strand_id
1 'polypeptide(L)'
;MGLPANYKPDPRMALIRNVRILTHASLSLQPDFCLDIPPSSLVSQQNITVHLPPSHNVVTVRPRLVASTSQRQVKIVTLMGMQRLHSSGDATTLSYDIHLHPGMTKVDLEAIAGPATGVPKSDPPGSDVDYERVTLFFNLLR
;
A
#
# COMPACT_ATOMS: atom_id res chain seq x y z
N MET A 1 -6.76 28.62 1.39
CA MET A 1 -8.19 28.28 1.39
C MET A 1 -8.32 27.02 2.23
N GLY A 2 -8.81 27.14 3.47
CA GLY A 2 -8.85 26.02 4.42
C GLY A 2 -10.01 25.09 4.11
N LEU A 3 -9.77 23.78 4.11
CA LEU A 3 -10.82 22.77 3.94
C LEU A 3 -11.82 22.87 5.10
N PRO A 4 -13.14 22.74 4.85
CA PRO A 4 -14.16 22.84 5.88
C PRO A 4 -14.01 21.72 6.91
N ALA A 5 -14.33 22.04 8.17
CA ALA A 5 -14.15 21.21 9.38
C ALA A 5 -14.90 19.84 9.38
N ASN A 6 -15.53 19.46 8.28
CA ASN A 6 -16.28 18.21 8.10
C ASN A 6 -15.97 17.48 6.77
N TYR A 7 -14.83 17.79 6.10
CA TYR A 7 -14.39 16.97 4.98
C TYR A 7 -13.99 15.58 5.48
N LYS A 8 -14.93 14.64 5.43
CA LYS A 8 -14.63 13.21 5.46
C LYS A 8 -14.28 12.80 4.02
N PRO A 9 -13.03 12.42 3.73
CA PRO A 9 -12.70 11.82 2.44
C PRO A 9 -13.64 10.65 2.19
N ASP A 10 -14.31 10.65 1.04
CA ASP A 10 -15.09 9.49 0.65
C ASP A 10 -14.11 8.32 0.44
N PRO A 11 -14.28 7.16 1.11
CA PRO A 11 -13.42 5.99 0.87
C PRO A 11 -13.42 5.56 -0.60
N ARG A 12 -14.40 5.98 -1.42
CA ARG A 12 -14.38 5.83 -2.89
C ARG A 12 -13.24 6.59 -3.57
N MET A 13 -12.60 7.55 -2.91
CA MET A 13 -11.43 8.28 -3.40
C MET A 13 -10.10 7.59 -3.08
N ALA A 14 -10.08 6.59 -2.19
CA ALA A 14 -8.86 5.82 -1.91
C ALA A 14 -8.38 5.08 -3.17
N LEU A 15 -7.12 5.31 -3.51
CA LEU A 15 -6.35 4.61 -4.53
C LEU A 15 -5.99 3.19 -4.06
N ILE A 16 -5.70 3.01 -2.77
CA ILE A 16 -5.42 1.72 -2.15
C ILE A 16 -6.70 1.19 -1.51
N ARG A 17 -7.32 0.20 -2.16
CA ARG A 17 -8.60 -0.38 -1.75
C ARG A 17 -8.51 -1.37 -0.60
N ASN A 18 -7.35 -1.99 -0.44
CA ASN A 18 -7.08 -2.94 0.62
C ASN A 18 -5.59 -3.25 0.62
N VAL A 19 -5.04 -3.55 1.78
CA VAL A 19 -3.72 -4.15 1.91
C VAL A 19 -3.87 -5.44 2.69
N ARG A 20 -3.58 -6.57 2.04
CA ARG A 20 -3.54 -7.86 2.71
C ARG A 20 -2.11 -8.22 3.09
N ILE A 21 -1.93 -8.69 4.31
CA ILE A 21 -0.65 -9.12 4.85
C ILE A 21 -0.80 -10.58 5.24
N LEU A 22 0.06 -11.44 4.72
CA LEU A 22 0.04 -12.88 5.02
C LEU A 22 1.42 -13.37 5.45
N THR A 23 1.47 -14.41 6.28
CA THR A 23 2.69 -15.23 6.39
C THR A 23 3.04 -15.79 5.01
N HIS A 24 4.32 -15.73 4.64
CA HIS A 24 4.75 -16.31 3.37
C HIS A 24 4.63 -17.84 3.40
N ALA A 25 4.16 -18.42 2.29
CA ALA A 25 3.85 -19.85 2.19
C ALA A 25 5.07 -20.76 2.42
N SER A 26 6.29 -20.27 2.20
CA SER A 26 7.52 -21.05 2.44
C SER A 26 7.73 -21.44 3.91
N LEU A 27 7.04 -20.78 4.85
CA LEU A 27 7.20 -21.06 6.28
C LEU A 27 6.30 -22.18 6.78
N SER A 28 5.26 -22.56 6.02
CA SER A 28 4.35 -23.67 6.33
C SER A 28 3.85 -23.69 7.79
N LEU A 29 3.55 -22.51 8.36
CA LEU A 29 3.15 -22.36 9.75
C LEU A 29 1.66 -22.70 9.94
N GLN A 30 1.32 -23.20 11.14
CA GLN A 30 -0.06 -23.29 11.61
C GLN A 30 -0.14 -22.74 13.05
N PRO A 31 -1.01 -21.75 13.34
CA PRO A 31 -1.82 -21.01 12.36
C PRO A 31 -0.95 -20.10 11.48
N ASP A 32 -1.40 -19.88 10.25
CA ASP A 32 -0.88 -18.80 9.42
C ASP A 32 -1.45 -17.46 9.91
N PHE A 33 -0.74 -16.37 9.60
CA PHE A 33 -1.21 -15.03 9.88
C PHE A 33 -1.81 -14.45 8.60
N CYS A 34 -2.99 -13.83 8.73
CA CYS A 34 -3.62 -13.05 7.68
C CYS A 34 -4.28 -11.81 8.30
N LEU A 35 -3.96 -10.64 7.76
CA LEU A 35 -4.54 -9.37 8.15
C LEU A 35 -4.98 -8.60 6.90
N ASP A 36 -6.23 -8.19 6.86
CA ASP A 36 -6.77 -7.30 5.84
C ASP A 36 -6.92 -5.88 6.41
N ILE A 37 -6.23 -4.92 5.81
CA ILE A 37 -6.32 -3.51 6.13
C ILE A 37 -7.29 -2.86 5.14
N PRO A 38 -8.39 -2.24 5.61
CA PRO A 38 -9.36 -1.57 4.74
C PRO A 38 -8.80 -0.24 4.19
N PRO A 39 -9.42 0.34 3.16
CA PRO A 39 -9.04 1.68 2.69
C PRO A 39 -9.17 2.70 3.82
N SER A 40 -8.27 3.68 3.85
CA SER A 40 -8.38 4.77 4.81
C SER A 40 -9.62 5.64 4.51
N SER A 41 -10.41 5.93 5.55
CA SER A 41 -11.54 6.87 5.47
C SER A 41 -11.14 8.31 5.82
N LEU A 42 -9.91 8.50 6.26
CA LEU A 42 -9.37 9.77 6.74
C LEU A 42 -7.93 9.87 6.25
N VAL A 43 -7.63 10.90 5.45
CA VAL A 43 -6.29 11.24 4.97
C VAL A 43 -5.77 10.35 3.83
N SER A 44 -5.02 10.96 2.91
CA SER A 44 -4.12 10.32 1.95
C SER A 44 -2.98 9.50 2.59
N GLN A 45 -2.93 9.35 3.91
CA GLN A 45 -1.83 8.71 4.64
C GLN A 45 -2.37 7.88 5.81
N GLN A 46 -1.95 6.62 5.89
CA GLN A 46 -2.34 5.70 6.98
C GLN A 46 -1.10 4.97 7.51
N ASN A 47 -0.99 4.83 8.82
CA ASN A 47 0.08 4.07 9.48
C ASN A 47 -0.50 2.88 10.22
N ILE A 48 0.07 1.68 10.02
CA ILE A 48 -0.34 0.45 10.69
C ILE A 48 0.88 -0.22 11.28
N THR A 49 0.80 -0.63 12.54
CA THR A 49 1.83 -1.44 13.20
C THR A 49 1.31 -2.86 13.40
N VAL A 50 2.09 -3.85 12.97
CA VAL A 50 1.78 -5.27 13.08
C VAL A 50 2.87 -5.94 13.91
N HIS A 51 2.50 -6.57 15.02
CA HIS A 51 3.40 -7.33 15.87
C HIS A 51 3.34 -8.80 15.48
N LEU A 52 4.50 -9.40 15.19
CA LEU A 52 4.59 -10.76 14.68
C LEU A 52 5.50 -11.62 15.57
N PRO A 53 5.14 -12.88 15.85
CA PRO A 53 6.04 -13.83 16.50
C PRO A 53 7.29 -14.10 15.64
N PRO A 54 8.42 -14.54 16.24
CA PRO A 54 9.68 -14.79 15.50
C PRO A 54 9.55 -15.79 14.35
N SER A 55 8.59 -16.71 14.43
CA SER A 55 8.31 -17.70 13.38
C SER A 55 7.82 -17.08 12.08
N HIS A 56 7.29 -15.85 12.11
CA HIS A 56 6.71 -15.14 10.97
C HIS A 56 7.72 -14.20 10.31
N ASN A 57 8.96 -14.67 10.12
CA ASN A 57 10.07 -13.86 9.62
C ASN A 57 10.05 -13.57 8.11
N VAL A 58 9.03 -14.04 7.39
CA VAL A 58 8.78 -13.70 5.99
C VAL A 58 7.29 -13.47 5.80
N VAL A 59 6.92 -12.32 5.25
CA VAL A 59 5.53 -11.93 4.98
C VAL A 59 5.34 -11.54 3.53
N THR A 60 4.15 -11.80 3.00
CA THR A 60 3.70 -11.30 1.70
C THR A 60 2.72 -10.16 1.91
N VAL A 61 3.03 -9.00 1.32
CA VAL A 61 2.14 -7.83 1.30
C VAL A 61 1.49 -7.72 -0.07
N ARG A 62 0.16 -7.72 -0.11
CA ARG A 62 -0.66 -7.65 -1.31
C ARG A 62 -1.57 -6.43 -1.28
N PRO A 63 -1.14 -5.28 -1.84
CA PRO A 63 -2.02 -4.14 -2.03
C PRO A 63 -2.96 -4.37 -3.21
N ARG A 64 -4.20 -3.91 -3.06
CA ARG A 64 -5.17 -3.81 -4.16
C ARG A 64 -5.41 -2.35 -4.49
N LEU A 65 -5.14 -1.97 -5.73
CA LEU A 65 -5.39 -0.62 -6.22
C LEU A 65 -6.78 -0.49 -6.86
N VAL A 66 -7.26 0.74 -6.96
CA VAL A 66 -8.32 1.08 -7.91
C VAL A 66 -7.84 0.86 -9.34
N ALA A 67 -8.72 0.40 -10.23
CA ALA A 67 -8.38 0.15 -11.62
C ALA A 67 -8.00 1.45 -12.35
N SER A 68 -7.01 1.37 -13.24
CA SER A 68 -6.73 2.44 -14.20
C SER A 68 -7.86 2.53 -15.23
N THR A 69 -8.13 3.74 -15.73
CA THR A 69 -9.10 4.02 -16.78
C THR A 69 -8.41 4.67 -17.98
N SER A 70 -9.15 4.88 -19.07
CA SER A 70 -8.64 5.61 -20.24
C SER A 70 -8.24 7.06 -19.94
N GLN A 71 -8.81 7.66 -18.88
CA GLN A 71 -8.51 9.02 -18.47
C GLN A 71 -7.46 9.09 -17.37
N ARG A 72 -7.31 8.03 -16.57
CA ARG A 72 -6.56 8.06 -15.32
C ARG A 72 -5.75 6.79 -15.09
N GLN A 73 -4.43 6.93 -14.97
CA GLN A 73 -3.53 5.83 -14.65
C GLN A 73 -3.19 5.83 -13.16
N VAL A 74 -3.22 4.66 -12.53
CA VAL A 74 -2.81 4.44 -11.13
C VAL A 74 -1.59 3.54 -11.10
N LYS A 75 -0.58 3.94 -10.33
CA LYS A 75 0.65 3.18 -10.09
C LYS A 75 0.93 3.08 -8.60
N ILE A 76 1.68 2.06 -8.21
CA ILE A 76 2.21 1.93 -6.85
C ILE A 76 3.73 1.87 -6.86
N VAL A 77 4.33 2.45 -5.83
CA VAL A 77 5.73 2.30 -5.47
C VAL A 77 5.77 1.71 -4.07
N THR A 78 6.43 0.57 -3.93
CA THR A 78 6.63 -0.06 -2.62
C THR A 78 8.08 0.13 -2.20
N LEU A 79 8.31 0.64 -1.00
CA LEU A 79 9.63 0.92 -0.44
C LEU A 79 9.80 0.16 0.89
N MET A 80 10.97 -0.42 1.11
CA MET A 80 11.43 -0.89 2.41
C MET A 80 12.64 -0.05 2.81
N GLY A 81 12.44 0.89 3.73
CA GLY A 81 13.40 1.98 3.94
C GLY A 81 13.60 2.79 2.66
N MET A 82 14.82 2.80 2.12
CA MET A 82 15.16 3.49 0.86
C MET A 82 15.11 2.55 -0.36
N GLN A 83 14.94 1.24 -0.16
CA GLN A 83 14.96 0.26 -1.23
C GLN A 83 13.58 0.11 -1.86
N ARG A 84 13.49 0.26 -3.18
CA ARG A 84 12.27 -0.09 -3.92
C ARG A 84 12.13 -1.60 -4.04
N LEU A 85 10.98 -2.12 -3.64
CA LEU A 85 10.64 -3.52 -3.81
C LEU A 85 10.04 -3.76 -5.21
N HIS A 86 10.40 -4.90 -5.80
CA HIS A 86 9.80 -5.40 -7.02
C HIS A 86 8.65 -6.35 -6.66
N SER A 87 7.60 -6.35 -7.48
CA SER A 87 6.50 -7.29 -7.29
C SER A 87 7.01 -8.70 -7.50
N SER A 88 6.78 -9.59 -6.54
CA SER A 88 7.01 -11.03 -6.65
C SER A 88 5.83 -11.79 -7.26
N GLY A 89 4.66 -11.12 -7.38
CA GLY A 89 3.44 -11.69 -7.97
C GLY A 89 3.45 -11.74 -9.50
N ASP A 90 2.41 -12.37 -10.05
CA ASP A 90 2.13 -12.41 -11.48
C ASP A 90 1.71 -11.02 -12.03
N ALA A 91 1.54 -10.92 -13.35
CA ALA A 91 1.18 -9.66 -14.02
C ALA A 91 -0.17 -9.06 -13.53
N THR A 92 -0.98 -9.86 -12.85
CA THR A 92 -2.34 -9.52 -12.40
C THR A 92 -2.40 -9.20 -10.90
N THR A 93 -1.44 -9.68 -10.10
CA THR A 93 -1.47 -9.55 -8.63
C THR A 93 -0.22 -8.84 -8.11
N LEU A 94 -0.41 -7.64 -7.56
CA LEU A 94 0.66 -6.94 -6.85
C LEU A 94 0.94 -7.67 -5.53
N SER A 95 2.12 -8.27 -5.42
CA SER A 95 2.58 -8.97 -4.21
C SER A 95 4.04 -8.62 -3.95
N TYR A 96 4.40 -8.41 -2.69
CA TYR A 96 5.78 -8.11 -2.28
C TYR A 96 6.16 -9.00 -1.11
N ASP A 97 7.18 -9.82 -1.30
CA ASP A 97 7.72 -10.65 -0.23
C ASP A 97 8.78 -9.88 0.54
N ILE A 98 8.65 -9.89 1.87
CA ILE A 98 9.48 -9.11 2.77
C ILE A 98 10.08 -10.05 3.81
N HIS A 99 11.40 -10.11 3.84
CA HIS A 99 12.15 -10.76 4.89
C HIS A 99 12.27 -9.82 6.09
N LEU A 100 11.82 -10.30 7.26
CA LEU A 100 11.83 -9.56 8.50
C LEU A 100 13.01 -10.00 9.37
N HIS A 101 13.59 -9.03 10.06
CA HIS A 101 14.59 -9.24 11.10
C HIS A 101 14.00 -8.83 12.46
N PRO A 102 14.49 -9.40 13.58
CA PRO A 102 14.01 -9.02 14.91
C PRO A 102 14.06 -7.50 15.11
N GLY A 103 12.97 -6.93 15.60
CA GLY A 103 12.76 -5.48 15.67
C GLY A 103 11.82 -4.96 14.58
N MET A 104 12.00 -3.69 14.22
CA MET A 104 11.06 -2.95 13.37
C MET A 104 11.53 -2.88 11.92
N THR A 105 10.69 -3.35 11.00
CA THR A 105 10.82 -3.14 9.56
C THR A 105 9.73 -2.19 9.08
N LYS A 106 10.12 -1.08 8.44
CA LYS A 106 9.19 -0.12 7.83
C LYS A 106 9.04 -0.39 6.34
N VAL A 107 7.79 -0.48 5.88
CA VAL A 107 7.42 -0.61 4.47
C VAL A 107 6.41 0.47 4.11
N ASP A 108 6.68 1.21 3.03
CA ASP A 108 5.79 2.23 2.50
C ASP A 108 5.16 1.75 1.18
N LEU A 109 3.85 1.87 1.08
CA LEU A 109 3.06 1.62 -0.12
C LEU A 109 2.53 2.96 -0.63
N GLU A 110 3.08 3.48 -1.72
CA GLU A 110 2.75 4.79 -2.26
C GLU A 110 2.00 4.65 -3.58
N ALA A 111 0.70 4.90 -3.56
CA ALA A 111 -0.14 4.94 -4.74
C ALA A 111 -0.21 6.36 -5.31
N ILE A 112 0.01 6.47 -6.62
CA ILE A 112 0.00 7.72 -7.37
C ILE A 112 -0.98 7.54 -8.52
N ALA A 113 -1.91 8.47 -8.65
CA ALA A 113 -2.87 8.46 -9.74
C ALA A 113 -2.89 9.79 -10.47
N GLY A 114 -2.73 9.76 -11.78
CA GLY A 114 -2.72 10.96 -12.62
C GLY A 114 -3.30 10.71 -14.01
N PRO A 115 -3.29 11.73 -14.88
CA PRO A 115 -3.80 11.60 -16.24
C PRO A 115 -3.12 10.46 -17.00
N ALA A 116 -3.89 9.70 -17.77
CA ALA A 116 -3.34 8.68 -18.64
C ALA A 116 -2.47 9.30 -19.74
N THR A 117 -1.52 8.53 -20.27
CA THR A 117 -0.64 8.98 -21.35
C THR A 117 -1.46 9.35 -22.59
N GLY A 118 -1.28 10.57 -23.10
CA GLY A 118 -1.99 11.08 -24.27
C GLY A 118 -3.28 11.85 -23.96
N VAL A 119 -3.70 11.92 -22.70
CA VAL A 119 -4.81 12.78 -22.29
C VAL A 119 -4.32 14.23 -22.18
N PRO A 120 -5.00 15.22 -22.81
CA PRO A 120 -4.65 16.63 -22.69
C PRO A 120 -4.71 17.09 -21.23
N LYS A 121 -3.66 17.77 -20.75
CA LYS A 121 -3.64 18.40 -19.43
C LYS A 121 -4.37 19.73 -19.53
N SER A 122 -5.60 19.81 -19.05
CA SER A 122 -6.40 21.04 -19.02
C SER A 122 -5.99 22.00 -17.90
N ASP A 123 -5.33 21.47 -16.86
CA ASP A 123 -5.13 22.17 -15.59
C ASP A 123 -3.63 22.41 -15.28
N PRO A 124 -3.30 23.29 -14.31
CA PRO A 124 -1.93 23.60 -13.95
C PRO A 124 -1.09 22.36 -13.59
N PRO A 125 0.22 22.35 -13.85
CA PRO A 125 1.07 21.20 -13.54
C PRO A 125 0.93 20.75 -12.07
N GLY A 126 0.43 19.53 -11.86
CA GLY A 126 0.30 18.91 -10.54
C GLY A 126 -1.09 18.94 -9.90
N SER A 127 -2.08 19.60 -10.50
CA SER A 127 -3.47 19.61 -10.01
C SER A 127 -4.20 18.27 -10.14
N ASP A 128 -3.75 17.40 -11.05
CA ASP A 128 -4.46 16.17 -11.43
C ASP A 128 -3.82 14.91 -10.82
N VAL A 129 -2.87 15.08 -9.91
CA VAL A 129 -2.16 13.96 -9.27
C VAL A 129 -2.68 13.76 -7.86
N ASP A 130 -3.38 12.65 -7.66
CA ASP A 130 -3.69 12.17 -6.31
C ASP A 130 -2.58 11.26 -5.82
N TYR A 131 -2.34 11.36 -4.52
CA TYR A 131 -1.36 10.55 -3.81
C TYR A 131 -2.01 9.92 -2.59
N GLU A 132 -1.71 8.65 -2.36
CA GLU A 132 -2.05 7.93 -1.14
C GLU A 132 -0.86 7.10 -0.66
N ARG A 133 -0.62 7.07 0.65
CA ARG A 133 0.44 6.28 1.27
C ARG A 133 -0.09 5.45 2.42
N VAL A 134 0.26 4.17 2.42
CA VAL A 134 0.09 3.28 3.57
C VAL A 134 1.47 2.87 4.06
N THR A 135 1.78 3.21 5.31
CA THR A 135 3.03 2.82 5.97
C THR A 135 2.75 1.67 6.93
N LEU A 136 3.42 0.55 6.69
CA LEU A 136 3.39 -0.64 7.51
C LEU A 136 4.65 -0.69 8.38
N PHE A 137 4.46 -0.95 9.66
CA PHE A 137 5.52 -1.17 10.64
C PHE A 137 5.41 -2.60 11.15
N PHE A 138 6.28 -3.48 10.65
CA PHE A 138 6.35 -4.86 11.10
C PHE A 138 7.32 -4.95 12.28
N ASN A 139 6.80 -5.27 13.46
CA ASN A 139 7.63 -5.55 14.64
C ASN A 139 7.75 -7.07 14.81
N LEU A 140 8.87 -7.64 14.37
CA LEU A 140 9.18 -9.04 14.61
C LEU A 140 9.74 -9.17 16.04
N LEU A 141 9.02 -9.90 16.88
CA LEU A 141 9.40 -10.15 18.25
C LEU A 141 10.68 -11.01 18.32
N ARG A 142 11.29 -11.05 19.51
CA ARG A 142 12.46 -11.91 19.78
C ARG A 142 12.03 -13.29 20.21
#